data_AF-A0A3D5CGI7-F1
#
_entry.id   AF-A0A3D5CGI7-F1
#
_cell.length_a   1.000
_cell.length_b   1.000
_cell.length_c   1.000
_cell.angle_alpha   90.00
_cell.angle_beta   90.00
_cell.angle_gamma   90.00
#
_symmetry.space_group_name_H-M   'P 1'
#
loop_
_entity.id
_entity.type
_entity.pdbx_description
1 polymer ?
#
loop_
_entity_poly.entity_id
_entity_poly.type
_entity_poly.pdbx_seq_one_letter_code
_entity_poly.pdbx_strand_id
1 'polypeptide(L)'
;MTIPTLQLLDGNRIPQVGYGVFKVPADDTRRAVLEAFELGYRHIDTAAIYGNEEGVGAAIAESGIPRDELFITTKLWNDRHDGDEPRAALGESLDKLGLDAVDLYLVH
;
A
#
# COMPACT_ATOMS: atom_id res chain seq x y z
N MET A 1 -2.75 22.34 -2.64
CA MET A 1 -3.61 22.08 -1.46
C MET A 1 -3.00 20.93 -0.69
N THR A 2 -3.00 20.96 0.63
CA THR A 2 -2.46 19.87 1.47
C THR A 2 -3.57 18.89 1.84
N ILE A 3 -3.34 17.58 1.72
CA ILE A 3 -4.29 16.54 2.16
C ILE A 3 -4.24 16.46 3.70
N PRO A 4 -5.36 16.66 4.42
CA PRO A 4 -5.36 16.54 5.88
C PRO A 4 -5.10 15.11 6.33
N THR A 5 -4.50 14.96 7.52
CA THR A 5 -4.30 13.66 8.17
C THR A 5 -5.22 13.49 9.35
N LEU A 6 -5.75 12.28 9.54
CA LEU A 6 -6.56 11.89 10.68
C LEU A 6 -5.71 11.07 11.65
N GLN A 7 -5.94 11.24 12.95
CA GLN A 7 -5.29 10.42 13.98
C GLN A 7 -6.10 9.14 14.19
N LEU A 8 -5.40 8.01 14.13
CA LEU A 8 -5.94 6.69 14.46
C LEU A 8 -5.86 6.45 15.98
N LEU A 9 -6.55 5.41 16.46
CA LEU A 9 -6.62 5.10 17.90
C LEU A 9 -5.27 4.69 18.50
N ASP A 10 -4.37 4.16 17.68
CA ASP A 10 -3.00 3.78 18.06
C ASP A 10 -2.01 4.97 18.08
N GLY A 11 -2.49 6.17 17.73
CA GLY A 11 -1.70 7.39 17.66
C GLY A 11 -1.07 7.66 16.29
N ASN A 12 -1.09 6.71 15.36
CA ASN A 12 -0.60 6.89 13.99
C ASN A 12 -1.48 7.89 13.22
N ARG A 13 -0.95 8.46 12.14
CA ARG A 13 -1.65 9.45 11.30
C ARG A 13 -1.81 8.93 9.88
N ILE A 14 -3.04 8.92 9.38
CA ILE A 14 -3.37 8.49 8.02
C ILE A 14 -3.81 9.69 7.16
N PRO A 15 -3.32 9.85 5.91
CA PRO A 15 -3.89 10.83 4.99
C PRO A 15 -5.36 10.51 4.70
N GLN A 16 -6.24 11.49 4.92
CA GLN A 16 -7.69 11.32 4.79
C GLN A 16 -8.13 10.96 3.36
N VAL A 17 -7.28 11.28 2.37
CA VAL A 17 -7.48 10.91 0.97
C VAL A 17 -6.30 10.04 0.54
N GLY A 18 -6.62 8.89 -0.05
CA GLY A 18 -5.66 7.95 -0.63
C GLY A 18 -6.07 7.52 -2.04
N TYR A 19 -5.17 6.83 -2.72
CA TYR A 19 -5.35 6.29 -4.05
C TYR A 19 -5.42 4.76 -3.99
N GLY A 20 -6.58 4.19 -4.34
CA GLY A 20 -6.80 2.75 -4.36
C GLY A 20 -6.51 2.16 -5.73
N VAL A 21 -5.77 1.04 -5.77
CA VAL A 21 -5.37 0.36 -7.01
C VAL A 21 -6.21 -0.87 -7.37
N PHE A 22 -7.38 -1.04 -6.73
CA PHE A 22 -8.33 -2.08 -7.12
C PHE A 22 -8.76 -1.88 -8.59
N LYS A 23 -8.78 -2.97 -9.37
CA LYS A 23 -9.09 -3.02 -10.81
C LYS A 23 -8.06 -2.33 -11.73
N VAL A 24 -6.98 -1.77 -11.22
CA VAL A 24 -5.86 -1.35 -12.06
C VAL A 24 -5.10 -2.61 -12.50
N PRO A 25 -4.92 -2.87 -13.81
CA PRO A 25 -4.11 -4.00 -14.27
C PRO A 25 -2.70 -3.95 -13.69
N ALA A 26 -2.11 -5.11 -13.40
CA ALA A 26 -0.78 -5.19 -12.80
C ALA A 26 0.27 -4.41 -13.62
N ASP A 27 0.26 -4.58 -14.94
CA ASP A 27 1.17 -3.91 -15.88
C ASP A 27 1.03 -2.37 -15.90
N ASP A 28 -0.14 -1.85 -15.52
CA ASP A 28 -0.43 -0.41 -15.46
C ASP A 28 -0.23 0.19 -14.07
N THR A 29 -0.12 -0.64 -13.04
CA THR A 29 -0.18 -0.19 -11.64
C THR A 29 0.99 0.73 -11.28
N ARG A 30 2.20 0.42 -11.76
CA ARG A 30 3.37 1.28 -11.54
C ARG A 30 3.12 2.70 -12.06
N ARG A 31 2.65 2.83 -13.30
CA ARG A 31 2.37 4.11 -13.94
C ARG A 31 1.27 4.87 -13.19
N ALA A 32 0.18 4.19 -12.83
CA ALA A 32 -0.93 4.79 -12.12
C ALA A 32 -0.53 5.34 -10.74
N VAL A 33 0.31 4.62 -9.99
CA VAL A 33 0.80 5.05 -8.68
C VAL A 33 1.80 6.21 -8.81
N LEU A 34 2.69 6.19 -9.81
CA LEU A 34 3.58 7.34 -10.09
C LEU A 34 2.79 8.61 -10.41
N GLU A 35 1.76 8.51 -11.25
CA GLU A 35 0.88 9.65 -11.55
C GLU A 35 0.14 10.14 -10.30
N ALA A 36 -0.33 9.24 -9.43
CA ALA A 36 -0.91 9.63 -8.15
C ALA A 36 0.11 10.38 -7.27
N PHE A 37 1.36 9.93 -7.20
CA PHE A 37 2.42 10.62 -6.47
C PHE A 37 2.73 12.02 -7.03
N GLU A 38 2.75 12.17 -8.36
CA GLU A 38 2.91 13.46 -9.05
C GLU A 38 1.76 14.43 -8.74
N LEU A 39 0.53 13.90 -8.63
CA LEU A 39 -0.66 14.66 -8.23
C LEU A 39 -0.71 14.98 -6.73
N GLY A 40 0.25 14.48 -5.95
CA GLY A 40 0.40 14.79 -4.52
C GLY A 40 -0.25 13.78 -3.58
N TYR A 41 -0.72 12.62 -4.06
CA TYR A 41 -1.14 11.54 -3.17
C TYR A 41 0.05 11.02 -2.38
N ARG A 42 -0.20 10.66 -1.12
CA ARG A 42 0.80 10.04 -0.23
C ARG A 42 0.28 8.78 0.44
N HIS A 43 -1.00 8.47 0.28
CA HIS A 43 -1.61 7.24 0.78
C HIS A 43 -1.99 6.35 -0.40
N ILE A 44 -1.41 5.15 -0.47
CA ILE A 44 -1.73 4.13 -1.48
C ILE A 44 -2.39 2.94 -0.80
N ASP A 45 -3.52 2.49 -1.34
CA ASP A 45 -4.25 1.32 -0.88
C ASP A 45 -4.24 0.22 -1.97
N THR A 46 -3.65 -0.92 -1.63
CA THR A 46 -3.64 -2.14 -2.43
C THR A 46 -4.12 -3.35 -1.61
N ALA A 47 -4.06 -4.55 -2.16
CA ALA A 47 -4.31 -5.80 -1.47
C ALA A 47 -3.60 -6.95 -2.20
N ALA A 48 -3.21 -7.99 -1.47
CA ALA A 48 -2.59 -9.18 -2.06
C ALA A 48 -3.43 -9.76 -3.22
N ILE A 49 -4.75 -9.82 -3.04
CA ILE A 49 -5.68 -10.36 -4.06
C ILE A 49 -5.78 -9.51 -5.34
N TYR A 50 -5.36 -8.24 -5.30
CA TYR A 50 -5.37 -7.39 -6.50
C TYR A 50 -4.27 -7.79 -7.48
N GLY A 51 -3.25 -8.53 -7.00
CA GLY A 51 -2.18 -9.07 -7.85
C GLY A 51 -1.26 -8.00 -8.42
N ASN A 52 -1.18 -6.82 -7.79
CA ASN A 52 -0.45 -5.67 -8.32
C ASN A 52 0.46 -4.97 -7.29
N GLU A 53 0.76 -5.62 -6.17
CA GLU A 53 1.70 -5.12 -5.13
C GLU A 53 3.10 -4.84 -5.69
N GLU A 54 3.61 -5.66 -6.62
CA GLU A 54 4.90 -5.41 -7.29
C GLU A 54 4.92 -4.08 -8.07
N GLY A 55 3.81 -3.74 -8.72
CA GLY A 55 3.67 -2.46 -9.41
C GLY A 55 3.67 -1.27 -8.45
N VAL A 56 3.04 -1.43 -7.28
CA VAL A 56 3.06 -0.43 -6.19
C VAL A 56 4.48 -0.27 -5.65
N GLY A 57 5.16 -1.37 -5.33
CA GLY A 57 6.54 -1.37 -4.83
C GLY A 57 7.52 -0.71 -5.80
N ALA A 58 7.41 -1.04 -7.09
CA ALA A 58 8.22 -0.41 -8.13
C ALA A 58 7.99 1.11 -8.21
N ALA A 59 6.74 1.56 -8.12
CA ALA A 59 6.43 2.99 -8.12
C ALA A 59 6.98 3.72 -6.88
N ILE A 60 6.91 3.09 -5.70
CA ILE A 60 7.50 3.63 -4.47
C ILE A 60 9.02 3.82 -4.65
N ALA A 61 9.72 2.77 -5.08
CA ALA A 61 11.17 2.79 -5.29
C ALA A 61 11.60 3.84 -6.34
N GLU A 62 10.84 3.99 -7.42
CA GLU A 62 11.13 4.94 -8.49
C GLU A 62 10.77 6.40 -8.14
N SER A 63 9.78 6.62 -7.26
CA SER A 63 9.27 7.96 -6.95
C SER A 63 10.30 8.90 -6.32
N GLY A 64 11.31 8.36 -5.63
CA GLY A 64 12.25 9.12 -4.83
C GLY A 64 11.63 9.82 -3.60
N ILE A 65 10.36 9.54 -3.28
CA ILE A 65 9.69 10.08 -2.09
C ILE A 65 10.20 9.33 -0.86
N PRO A 66 10.62 10.04 0.22
CA PRO A 66 10.99 9.40 1.47
C PRO A 66 9.90 8.46 1.99
N ARG A 67 10.28 7.28 2.47
CA ARG A 67 9.32 6.25 2.92
C ARG A 67 8.40 6.73 4.04
N ASP A 68 8.88 7.61 4.92
CA ASP A 68 8.14 8.21 6.03
C ASP A 68 7.14 9.30 5.61
N GLU A 69 7.18 9.74 4.35
CA GLU A 69 6.14 10.59 3.74
C GLU A 69 5.01 9.78 3.10
N LEU A 70 5.14 8.45 3.01
CA LEU A 70 4.16 7.56 2.39
C LEU A 70 3.37 6.79 3.43
N PHE A 71 2.10 6.54 3.13
CA PHE A 71 1.20 5.67 3.89
C PHE A 71 0.72 4.54 2.98
N ILE A 72 1.21 3.33 3.20
CA ILE A 72 0.95 2.16 2.36
C ILE A 72 0.05 1.19 3.12
N THR A 73 -1.09 0.87 2.51
CA THR A 73 -2.05 -0.12 3.01
C THR A 73 -2.08 -1.33 2.09
N THR A 74 -1.96 -2.53 2.65
CA THR A 74 -2.28 -3.79 1.96
C THR A 74 -3.13 -4.69 2.86
N LYS A 75 -3.64 -5.81 2.33
CA LYS A 75 -4.70 -6.61 2.97
C LYS A 75 -4.40 -8.10 2.88
N LEU A 76 -4.64 -8.80 3.99
CA LEU A 76 -4.66 -10.25 4.12
C LEU A 76 -5.87 -10.83 3.38
N TRP A 77 -5.66 -11.81 2.50
CA TRP A 77 -6.74 -12.44 1.76
C TRP A 77 -7.39 -13.61 2.54
N ASN A 78 -8.64 -13.92 2.16
CA ASN A 78 -9.55 -14.82 2.87
C ASN A 78 -8.99 -16.24 3.09
N ASP A 79 -8.14 -16.73 2.20
CA ASP A 79 -7.55 -18.08 2.28
C ASP A 79 -6.30 -18.16 3.17
N ARG A 80 -5.91 -17.06 3.82
CA ARG A 80 -4.69 -16.96 4.65
C ARG A 80 -4.96 -16.65 6.12
N HIS A 81 -6.15 -16.94 6.63
CA HIS A 81 -6.51 -16.59 8.02
C HIS A 81 -6.03 -17.62 9.06
N ASP A 82 -5.76 -18.86 8.63
CA ASP A 82 -5.54 -19.97 9.55
C ASP A 82 -4.08 -20.06 10.04
N GLY A 83 -3.90 -20.38 11.34
CA GLY A 83 -2.59 -20.64 11.91
C GLY A 83 -1.58 -19.51 11.70
N ASP A 84 -0.42 -19.84 11.11
CA ASP A 84 0.65 -18.89 10.81
C ASP A 84 0.56 -18.28 9.39
N GLU A 85 -0.47 -18.61 8.62
CA GLU A 85 -0.69 -18.07 7.27
C GLU A 85 -0.74 -16.53 7.21
N PRO A 86 -1.31 -15.81 8.20
CA PRO A 86 -1.29 -14.34 8.17
C PRO A 86 0.13 -13.77 8.17
N ARG A 87 1.06 -14.41 8.89
CA ARG A 87 2.46 -13.99 8.94
C ARG A 87 3.18 -14.29 7.63
N ALA A 88 2.93 -15.47 7.04
CA ALA A 88 3.48 -15.84 5.74
C ALA A 88 2.99 -14.90 4.65
N ALA A 89 1.68 -14.62 4.61
CA ALA A 89 1.05 -13.73 3.64
C ALA A 89 1.56 -12.28 3.76
N LEU A 90 1.73 -11.75 4.98
CA LEU A 90 2.34 -10.44 5.16
C LEU A 90 3.78 -10.41 4.64
N GLY A 91 4.57 -11.45 4.91
CA GLY A 91 5.93 -11.59 4.36
C GLY A 91 5.95 -11.54 2.84
N GLU A 92 5.09 -12.30 2.18
CA GLU A 92 4.95 -12.29 0.71
C GLU A 92 4.55 -10.90 0.18
N SER A 93 3.63 -10.20 0.83
CA SER A 93 3.25 -8.82 0.46
C SER A 93 4.41 -7.84 0.62
N LEU A 94 5.17 -7.93 1.72
CA LEU A 94 6.33 -7.08 1.98
C LEU A 94 7.43 -7.29 0.94
N ASP A 95 7.70 -8.55 0.56
CA ASP A 95 8.66 -8.89 -0.49
C ASP A 95 8.26 -8.30 -1.85
N LYS A 96 6.98 -8.42 -2.22
CA LYS A 96 6.44 -7.83 -3.48
C LYS A 96 6.50 -6.30 -3.47
N LEU A 97 6.17 -5.68 -2.34
CA LEU A 97 6.22 -4.23 -2.19
C LEU A 97 7.66 -3.70 -2.08
N GLY A 98 8.63 -4.56 -1.75
CA GLY A 98 10.00 -4.17 -1.47
C GLY A 98 10.11 -3.27 -0.23
N LEU A 99 9.31 -3.55 0.81
CA LEU A 99 9.24 -2.74 2.03
C LEU A 99 9.52 -3.58 3.28
N ASP A 100 10.15 -2.97 4.28
CA ASP A 100 10.34 -3.61 5.59
C ASP A 100 9.04 -3.67 6.42
N ALA A 101 8.13 -2.72 6.16
CA ALA A 101 6.82 -2.63 6.82
C ALA A 101 5.81 -1.85 5.96
N VAL A 102 4.53 -2.14 6.18
CA VAL A 102 3.39 -1.33 5.73
C VAL A 102 2.85 -0.49 6.89
N ASP A 103 2.20 0.63 6.57
CA ASP A 103 1.65 1.55 7.58
C ASP A 103 0.33 1.03 8.15
N LEU A 104 -0.40 0.24 7.35
CA LEU A 104 -1.64 -0.40 7.75
C LEU A 104 -1.78 -1.76 7.06
N TYR A 105 -2.11 -2.78 7.85
CA TYR A 105 -2.42 -4.11 7.35
C TYR A 105 -3.82 -4.51 7.83
N LEU A 106 -4.69 -4.92 6.89
CA LEU A 106 -6.10 -5.19 7.16
C LEU A 106 -6.45 -6.64 6.85
N VAL A 107 -7.42 -7.19 7.58
CA VAL A 107 -8.19 -8.35 7.12
C VAL A 107 -9.15 -7.83 6.04
N HIS A 108 -9.09 -8.41 4.83
CA HIS A 108 -9.93 -8.00 3.70
C HIS A 108 -11.42 -8.27 3.96
#